data_AF-A0ABD6L0U3-F1
#
_entry.id   AF-A0ABD6L0U3-F1
#
_cell.length_a   1.000
_cell.length_b   1.000
_cell.length_c   1.000
_cell.angle_alpha   90.00
_cell.angle_beta   90.00
_cell.angle_gamma   90.00
#
_symmetry.space_group_name_H-M   'P 1'
#
loop_
_entity.id
_entity.type
_entity.pdbx_description
1 polymer ?
#
loop_
_entity_poly.entity_id
_entity_poly.type
_entity_poly.pdbx_seq_one_letter_code
_entity_poly.pdbx_strand_id
1 'polypeptide(L)'
;NDYRVICFNYDTDGMVWKENGSYTLFTADTRDVQSPDNRTMAVTPPWLCGDHIDEVILKDIPGGSAEIVRLTPVNMVCHYTYEVNGLRGLDRVADLRAALSGMSGSLNMSADSLPAGLSESLLFDGMVSRNQIIGGFYTFGHSALEGEPNVFRLYLKNRSGSMSVLEQDVSGQVHDVPVVGHVGDVHLVLNFDYEVPSEPGSDGAGFDVDVDDWDDVNMDIVL
;
A
#
# COMPACT_ATOMS: atom_id res chain seq x y z
N ASN A 1 -8.84 9.77 -36.94
CA ASN A 1 -8.18 10.28 -35.74
C ASN A 1 -7.52 9.12 -35.02
N ASP A 2 -6.32 9.34 -34.48
CA ASP A 2 -5.56 8.32 -33.75
C ASP A 2 -5.64 8.69 -32.27
N TYR A 3 -6.08 7.74 -31.43
CA TYR A 3 -6.35 7.95 -30.01
C TYR A 3 -5.52 6.98 -29.18
N ARG A 4 -5.36 7.31 -27.90
CA ARG A 4 -4.88 6.40 -26.86
C ARG A 4 -5.93 6.34 -25.76
N VAL A 5 -6.09 5.19 -25.14
CA VAL A 5 -7.17 4.96 -24.18
C VAL A 5 -6.61 4.32 -22.92
N ILE A 6 -7.09 4.77 -21.77
CA ILE A 6 -6.85 4.14 -20.46
C ILE A 6 -8.22 3.98 -19.81
N CYS A 7 -8.47 2.85 -19.15
CA CYS A 7 -9.59 2.69 -18.24
C CYS A 7 -9.12 2.15 -16.89
N PHE A 8 -9.80 2.56 -15.83
CA PHE A 8 -9.51 2.16 -14.46
C PHE A 8 -10.73 2.41 -13.56
N ASN A 9 -10.81 1.76 -12.40
CA ASN A 9 -11.79 2.13 -11.38
C ASN A 9 -11.41 3.47 -10.75
N TYR A 10 -12.38 4.40 -10.67
CA TYR A 10 -12.15 5.76 -10.18
C TYR A 10 -12.53 5.96 -8.71
N ASP A 11 -13.36 5.08 -8.15
CA ASP A 11 -13.78 5.14 -6.75
C ASP A 11 -12.68 4.51 -5.88
N THR A 12 -11.68 5.32 -5.58
CA THR A 12 -10.49 4.93 -4.84
C THR A 12 -10.18 6.04 -3.83
N ASP A 13 -10.64 5.87 -2.58
CA ASP A 13 -10.20 6.74 -1.49
C ASP A 13 -8.67 6.62 -1.32
N GLY A 14 -8.02 7.67 -0.83
CA GLY A 14 -6.56 7.71 -0.66
C GLY A 14 -5.77 8.05 -1.93
N MET A 15 -6.37 7.92 -3.11
CA MET A 15 -5.69 8.11 -4.41
C MET A 15 -5.67 9.57 -4.87
N VAL A 16 -4.54 9.96 -5.46
CA VAL A 16 -4.28 11.25 -6.09
C VAL A 16 -3.90 11.01 -7.55
N TRP A 17 -4.71 11.56 -8.46
CA TRP A 17 -4.49 11.43 -9.91
C TRP A 17 -3.66 12.62 -10.42
N LYS A 18 -2.44 12.38 -10.89
CA LYS A 18 -1.54 13.45 -11.39
C LYS A 18 -1.36 13.37 -12.89
N GLU A 19 -1.16 14.53 -13.52
CA GLU A 19 -0.88 14.64 -14.97
C GLU A 19 -1.92 13.97 -15.88
N ASN A 20 -3.19 13.92 -15.45
CA ASN A 20 -4.30 13.27 -16.17
C ASN A 20 -4.63 13.86 -17.57
N GLY A 21 -4.00 14.98 -17.94
CA GLY A 21 -4.03 15.55 -19.29
C GLY A 21 -3.02 14.92 -20.26
N SER A 22 -2.14 14.04 -19.80
CA SER A 22 -1.07 13.43 -20.59
C SER A 22 -1.11 11.92 -20.45
N TYR A 23 -1.31 11.21 -21.56
CA TYR A 23 -1.30 9.74 -21.57
C TYR A 23 -0.02 9.18 -20.94
N THR A 24 1.15 9.68 -21.33
CA THR A 24 2.45 9.10 -20.92
C THR A 24 2.92 9.55 -19.54
N LEU A 25 2.31 10.59 -18.96
CA LEU A 25 2.70 11.10 -17.64
C LEU A 25 1.64 10.83 -16.58
N PHE A 26 0.49 10.27 -16.95
CA PHE A 26 -0.61 10.04 -16.04
C PHE A 26 -0.23 9.01 -14.98
N THR A 27 -0.28 9.42 -13.70
CA THR A 27 0.03 8.56 -12.56
C THR A 27 -1.12 8.48 -11.56
N ALA A 28 -1.19 7.31 -10.93
CA ALA A 28 -1.90 7.05 -9.69
C ALA A 28 -0.90 7.22 -8.54
N ASP A 29 -1.14 8.15 -7.63
CA ASP A 29 -0.29 8.38 -6.44
C ASP A 29 -1.11 8.20 -5.16
N THR A 30 -0.45 7.93 -4.04
CA THR A 30 -1.07 7.96 -2.71
C THR A 30 -0.74 9.26 -1.97
N ARG A 31 -1.64 9.69 -1.06
CA ARG A 31 -1.39 10.88 -0.21
C ARG A 31 -0.27 10.64 0.81
N ASP A 32 0.42 11.72 1.18
CA ASP A 32 1.38 11.73 2.29
C ASP A 32 0.64 11.67 3.65
N VAL A 33 1.29 11.07 4.64
CA VAL A 33 0.80 10.94 6.03
C VAL A 33 1.96 11.03 7.02
N GLN A 34 1.69 11.48 8.24
CA GLN A 34 2.67 11.45 9.32
C GLN A 34 2.56 10.13 10.10
N SER A 35 3.68 9.45 10.24
CA SER A 35 3.80 8.28 11.11
C SER A 35 3.87 8.66 12.59
N PRO A 36 3.65 7.71 13.52
CA PRO A 36 3.72 7.96 14.95
C PRO A 36 5.04 8.53 15.48
N ASP A 37 6.15 8.35 14.75
CA ASP A 37 7.46 8.94 15.07
C ASP A 37 7.77 10.19 14.22
N ASN A 38 6.74 10.86 13.70
CA ASN A 38 6.81 12.12 12.93
C ASN A 38 7.66 12.04 11.66
N ARG A 39 7.66 10.89 10.99
CA ARG A 39 8.20 10.77 9.62
C ARG A 39 7.06 10.91 8.61
N THR A 40 7.31 11.67 7.55
CA THR A 40 6.48 11.62 6.35
C THR A 40 6.61 10.25 5.70
N MET A 41 5.46 9.65 5.45
CA MET A 41 5.25 8.38 4.75
C MET A 41 4.11 8.58 3.75
N ALA A 42 3.82 7.58 2.93
CA ALA A 42 2.61 7.56 2.12
C ALA A 42 1.59 6.56 2.68
N VAL A 43 0.31 6.78 2.42
CA VAL A 43 -0.71 5.76 2.69
C VAL A 43 -0.64 4.63 1.66
N THR A 44 -1.28 3.50 1.93
CA THR A 44 -1.43 2.43 0.93
C THR A 44 -2.53 2.76 -0.07
N PRO A 45 -2.41 2.36 -1.35
CA PRO A 45 -3.51 2.46 -2.29
C PRO A 45 -4.65 1.49 -1.92
N PRO A 46 -5.89 1.76 -2.33
CA PRO A 46 -6.95 0.76 -2.36
C PRO A 46 -6.75 -0.20 -3.53
N TRP A 47 -7.70 -1.13 -3.71
CA TRP A 47 -7.69 -1.98 -4.90
C TRP A 47 -7.83 -1.15 -6.18
N LEU A 48 -6.92 -1.36 -7.12
CA LEU A 48 -6.89 -0.71 -8.43
C LEU A 48 -6.86 -1.76 -9.53
N CYS A 49 -7.71 -1.59 -10.53
CA CYS A 49 -7.67 -2.33 -11.77
C CYS A 49 -7.76 -1.37 -12.96
N GLY A 50 -7.20 -1.79 -14.09
CA GLY A 50 -7.17 -0.98 -15.30
C GLY A 50 -6.61 -1.69 -16.52
N ASP A 51 -6.67 -0.99 -17.64
CA ASP A 51 -6.15 -1.42 -18.94
C ASP A 51 -5.83 -0.20 -19.81
N HIS A 52 -4.98 -0.37 -20.80
CA HIS A 52 -4.57 0.70 -21.72
C HIS A 52 -4.40 0.20 -23.16
N ILE A 53 -4.62 1.10 -24.11
CA ILE A 53 -4.39 0.87 -25.54
C ILE A 53 -3.62 2.07 -26.10
N ASP A 54 -2.41 1.80 -26.58
CA ASP A 54 -1.49 2.82 -27.12
C ASP A 54 -1.92 3.41 -28.46
N GLU A 55 -2.76 2.70 -29.22
CA GLU A 55 -3.23 3.13 -30.52
C GLU A 55 -4.63 2.60 -30.84
N VAL A 56 -5.57 3.53 -31.00
CA VAL A 56 -6.93 3.30 -31.49
C VAL A 56 -7.14 4.19 -32.71
N ILE A 57 -7.28 3.57 -33.88
CA ILE A 57 -7.48 4.28 -35.14
C ILE A 57 -8.98 4.37 -35.44
N LEU A 58 -9.54 5.57 -35.31
CA LEU A 58 -10.93 5.86 -35.68
C LEU A 58 -10.92 6.71 -36.97
N LYS A 59 -10.75 6.06 -38.11
CA LYS A 59 -10.74 6.67 -39.46
C LYS A 59 -11.82 5.99 -40.31
N ASP A 60 -12.45 6.76 -41.20
CA ASP A 60 -13.39 6.26 -42.22
C ASP A 60 -14.57 5.44 -41.69
N ILE A 61 -15.03 5.72 -40.45
CA ILE A 61 -16.18 5.04 -39.84
C ILE A 61 -17.47 5.50 -40.56
N PRO A 62 -18.22 4.58 -41.18
CA PRO A 62 -19.47 4.91 -41.85
C PRO A 62 -20.48 5.62 -40.93
N GLY A 63 -21.21 6.60 -41.46
CA GLY A 63 -22.27 7.26 -40.71
C GLY A 63 -23.35 6.24 -40.28
N GLY A 64 -23.57 6.13 -38.97
CA GLY A 64 -24.54 5.20 -38.38
C GLY A 64 -23.99 3.83 -37.98
N SER A 65 -22.69 3.56 -38.14
CA SER A 65 -22.03 2.38 -37.57
C SER A 65 -21.42 2.69 -36.20
N ALA A 66 -21.22 1.64 -35.39
CA ALA A 66 -20.52 1.70 -34.12
C ALA A 66 -19.23 0.87 -34.21
N GLU A 67 -18.13 1.42 -33.72
CA GLU A 67 -16.87 0.70 -33.51
C GLU A 67 -16.75 0.29 -32.05
N ILE A 68 -16.23 -0.92 -31.79
CA ILE A 68 -16.06 -1.45 -30.44
C ILE A 68 -14.58 -1.44 -30.09
N VAL A 69 -14.21 -0.59 -29.13
CA VAL A 69 -12.91 -0.61 -28.47
C VAL A 69 -13.05 -1.49 -27.22
N ARG A 70 -12.36 -2.64 -27.20
CA ARG A 70 -12.43 -3.59 -26.07
C ARG A 70 -11.23 -3.38 -25.16
N LEU A 71 -11.53 -3.09 -23.89
CA LEU A 71 -10.56 -3.09 -22.79
C LEU A 71 -10.88 -4.25 -21.86
N THR A 72 -9.86 -4.82 -21.23
CA THR A 72 -9.95 -5.92 -20.27
C THR A 72 -9.18 -5.54 -19.01
N PRO A 73 -9.78 -4.75 -18.10
CA PRO A 73 -9.13 -4.34 -16.87
C PRO A 73 -8.58 -5.54 -16.09
N VAL A 74 -7.32 -5.43 -15.68
CA VAL A 74 -6.64 -6.38 -14.81
C VAL A 74 -6.24 -5.71 -13.50
N ASN A 75 -5.94 -6.51 -12.50
CA ASN A 75 -5.42 -6.03 -11.22
C ASN A 75 -4.07 -5.33 -11.41
N MET A 76 -3.92 -4.13 -10.84
CA MET A 76 -2.72 -3.28 -10.97
C MET A 76 -2.02 -3.02 -9.62
N VAL A 77 -2.38 -3.75 -8.57
CA VAL A 77 -1.79 -3.64 -7.23
C VAL A 77 -1.41 -5.01 -6.68
N CYS A 78 -0.30 -5.10 -5.98
CA CYS A 78 0.04 -6.26 -5.17
C CYS A 78 -0.89 -6.37 -3.95
N HIS A 79 -1.09 -7.60 -3.49
CA HIS A 79 -1.77 -7.87 -2.22
C HIS A 79 -0.76 -8.41 -1.21
N TYR A 80 -0.59 -7.69 -0.10
CA TYR A 80 0.33 -8.05 0.97
C TYR A 80 -0.48 -8.45 2.20
N THR A 81 -0.06 -9.54 2.84
CA THR A 81 -0.55 -9.94 4.17
C THR A 81 0.64 -10.12 5.09
N TYR A 82 0.43 -10.02 6.39
CA TYR A 82 1.51 -10.24 7.35
C TYR A 82 1.04 -10.81 8.67
N GLU A 83 1.97 -11.49 9.34
CA GLU A 83 1.83 -11.91 10.72
C GLU A 83 3.09 -11.59 11.53
N VAL A 84 2.89 -11.20 12.78
CA VAL A 84 3.98 -10.87 13.70
C VAL A 84 4.00 -11.82 14.88
N ASN A 85 5.11 -12.52 15.01
CA ASN A 85 5.35 -13.58 15.97
C ASN A 85 6.31 -13.14 17.09
N GLY A 86 6.22 -13.84 18.23
CA GLY A 86 7.14 -13.71 19.37
C GLY A 86 6.96 -12.45 20.24
N LEU A 87 5.88 -11.71 20.02
CA LEU A 87 5.44 -10.63 20.92
C LEU A 87 4.74 -11.20 22.16
N ARG A 88 5.06 -10.64 23.34
CA ARG A 88 4.43 -10.97 24.63
C ARG A 88 3.75 -9.73 25.20
N GLY A 89 2.63 -9.92 25.91
CA GLY A 89 1.89 -8.83 26.54
C GLY A 89 1.03 -8.00 25.58
N LEU A 90 0.50 -8.60 24.51
CA LEU A 90 -0.33 -7.89 23.51
C LEU A 90 -1.63 -7.32 24.09
N ASP A 91 -2.12 -7.83 25.22
CA ASP A 91 -3.24 -7.27 25.98
C ASP A 91 -2.98 -5.82 26.47
N ARG A 92 -1.71 -5.42 26.54
CA ARG A 92 -1.25 -4.09 26.95
C ARG A 92 -1.15 -3.10 25.79
N VAL A 93 -1.30 -3.56 24.55
CA VAL A 93 -1.31 -2.69 23.36
C VAL A 93 -2.63 -1.94 23.33
N ALA A 94 -2.56 -0.61 23.21
CA ALA A 94 -3.71 0.27 23.05
C ALA A 94 -3.95 0.61 21.59
N ASP A 95 -2.87 0.75 20.82
CA ASP A 95 -2.91 1.13 19.42
C ASP A 95 -1.67 0.57 18.70
N LEU A 96 -1.81 0.28 17.40
CA LEU A 96 -0.71 -0.22 16.59
C LEU A 96 -0.80 0.27 15.15
N ARG A 97 0.37 0.49 14.55
CA ARG A 97 0.54 0.81 13.12
C ARG A 97 1.72 0.03 12.58
N ALA A 98 1.75 -0.21 11.28
CA ALA A 98 2.88 -0.83 10.62
C ALA A 98 3.27 -0.03 9.37
N ALA A 99 4.54 -0.10 9.00
CA ALA A 99 5.03 0.50 7.78
C ALA A 99 6.01 -0.43 7.06
N LEU A 100 6.10 -0.28 5.74
CA LEU A 100 7.06 -1.01 4.91
C LEU A 100 7.81 -0.01 4.02
N SER A 101 9.13 0.06 4.17
CA SER A 101 10.00 0.88 3.31
C SER A 101 10.30 0.21 1.98
N GLY A 102 10.91 0.95 1.05
CA GLY A 102 11.36 0.40 -0.23
C GLY A 102 10.19 0.09 -1.17
N MET A 103 9.10 0.84 -1.05
CA MET A 103 7.86 0.62 -1.81
C MET A 103 7.64 1.73 -2.83
N SER A 104 6.86 1.47 -3.86
CA SER A 104 6.43 2.54 -4.77
C SER A 104 5.18 3.24 -4.23
N GLY A 105 5.24 4.57 -4.11
CA GLY A 105 4.08 5.41 -3.75
C GLY A 105 3.22 5.83 -4.94
N SER A 106 3.56 5.39 -6.16
CA SER A 106 2.77 5.69 -7.35
C SER A 106 2.94 4.67 -8.49
N LEU A 107 2.05 4.76 -9.48
CA LEU A 107 1.98 3.88 -10.63
C LEU A 107 1.82 4.69 -11.93
N ASN A 108 2.60 4.35 -12.97
CA ASN A 108 2.39 4.89 -14.31
C ASN A 108 1.21 4.19 -14.99
N MET A 109 0.08 4.88 -15.11
CA MET A 109 -1.19 4.27 -15.52
C MET A 109 -1.17 3.76 -16.97
N SER A 110 -0.46 4.44 -17.86
CA SER A 110 -0.42 4.07 -19.28
C SER A 110 0.54 2.94 -19.62
N ALA A 111 1.44 2.60 -18.69
CA ALA A 111 2.50 1.62 -18.93
C ALA A 111 2.43 0.45 -17.94
N ASP A 112 1.50 0.51 -16.98
CA ASP A 112 1.37 -0.45 -15.89
C ASP A 112 2.74 -0.79 -15.27
N SER A 113 3.43 0.26 -14.83
CA SER A 113 4.83 0.18 -14.39
C SER A 113 5.14 1.17 -13.28
N LEU A 114 6.12 0.82 -12.44
CA LEU A 114 6.55 1.63 -11.31
C LEU A 114 7.54 2.73 -11.76
N PRO A 115 7.46 3.95 -11.21
CA PRO A 115 8.46 4.99 -11.48
C PRO A 115 9.86 4.59 -10.98
N ALA A 116 10.87 4.74 -11.84
CA ALA A 116 12.24 4.25 -11.60
C ALA A 116 13.04 4.97 -10.49
N GLY A 117 12.54 6.09 -9.97
CA GLY A 117 13.24 6.93 -8.99
C GLY A 117 12.48 7.18 -7.70
N LEU A 118 11.41 6.42 -7.44
CA LEU A 118 10.54 6.61 -6.28
C LEU A 118 10.69 5.44 -5.32
N SER A 119 11.02 5.74 -4.06
CA SER A 119 11.08 4.77 -2.97
C SER A 119 10.51 5.42 -1.72
N GLU A 120 9.39 4.89 -1.24
CA GLU A 120 8.61 5.42 -0.14
C GLU A 120 8.51 4.40 0.99
N SER A 121 8.08 4.89 2.16
CA SER A 121 7.55 4.03 3.22
C SER A 121 6.03 4.13 3.20
N LEU A 122 5.36 2.98 3.11
CA LEU A 122 3.89 2.93 3.16
C LEU A 122 3.46 2.63 4.59
N LEU A 123 2.55 3.44 5.13
CA LEU A 123 1.97 3.29 6.46
C LEU A 123 0.59 2.63 6.34
N PHE A 124 0.34 1.61 7.15
CA PHE A 124 -0.87 0.80 7.13
C PHE A 124 -1.23 0.25 8.51
N ASP A 125 -2.44 -0.29 8.58
CA ASP A 125 -3.04 -0.78 9.80
C ASP A 125 -2.84 -2.28 9.99
N GLY A 126 -3.07 -2.73 11.22
CA GLY A 126 -3.14 -4.13 11.58
C GLY A 126 -4.00 -4.31 12.82
N MET A 127 -4.17 -5.55 13.22
CA MET A 127 -4.98 -5.89 14.38
C MET A 127 -4.34 -6.97 15.22
N VAL A 128 -4.64 -6.94 16.52
CA VAL A 128 -4.37 -8.08 17.41
C VAL A 128 -5.48 -9.11 17.21
N SER A 129 -5.11 -10.31 16.78
CA SER A 129 -6.02 -11.46 16.65
C SER A 129 -5.39 -12.69 17.29
N ARG A 130 -6.13 -13.37 18.18
CA ARG A 130 -5.68 -14.61 18.85
C ARG A 130 -4.25 -14.55 19.42
N ASN A 131 -3.89 -13.42 20.04
CA ASN A 131 -2.55 -13.17 20.62
C ASN A 131 -1.40 -13.13 19.59
N GLN A 132 -1.70 -12.70 18.37
CA GLN A 132 -0.75 -12.40 17.29
C GLN A 132 -1.16 -11.05 16.67
N ILE A 133 -0.24 -10.33 16.05
CA ILE A 133 -0.60 -9.19 15.20
C ILE A 133 -0.67 -9.68 13.76
N ILE A 134 -1.77 -9.37 13.08
CA ILE A 134 -1.97 -9.70 11.67
C ILE A 134 -2.49 -8.48 10.93
N GLY A 135 -2.32 -8.45 9.62
CA GLY A 135 -2.92 -7.43 8.76
C GLY A 135 -2.73 -7.74 7.28
N GLY A 136 -3.24 -6.85 6.45
CA GLY A 136 -3.08 -6.90 5.00
C GLY A 136 -3.33 -5.54 4.39
N PHE A 137 -2.74 -5.31 3.21
CA PHE A 137 -2.81 -4.05 2.49
C PHE A 137 -2.52 -4.25 1.00
N TYR A 138 -2.98 -3.32 0.18
CA TYR A 138 -2.56 -3.25 -1.23
C TYR A 138 -1.37 -2.30 -1.38
N THR A 139 -0.56 -2.51 -2.41
CA THR A 139 0.55 -1.63 -2.79
C THR A 139 0.76 -1.71 -4.29
N PHE A 140 1.32 -0.68 -4.92
CA PHE A 140 1.74 -0.79 -6.31
C PHE A 140 2.87 -1.82 -6.49
N GLY A 141 3.67 -2.07 -5.45
CA GLY A 141 4.79 -3.00 -5.47
C GLY A 141 6.03 -2.40 -4.83
N HIS A 142 7.07 -3.21 -4.68
CA HIS A 142 8.34 -2.71 -4.17
C HIS A 142 9.02 -1.79 -5.18
N SER A 143 9.78 -0.81 -4.69
CA SER A 143 10.44 0.19 -5.51
C SER A 143 11.32 -0.45 -6.58
N ALA A 144 11.35 0.17 -7.76
CA ALA A 144 12.30 -0.15 -8.82
C ALA A 144 13.71 0.42 -8.57
N LEU A 145 13.90 1.17 -7.47
CA LEU A 145 15.19 1.72 -7.08
C LEU A 145 16.08 0.61 -6.49
N GLU A 146 17.21 0.35 -7.15
CA GLU A 146 18.13 -0.71 -6.74
C GLU A 146 18.74 -0.45 -5.36
N GLY A 147 18.82 -1.50 -4.54
CA GLY A 147 19.57 -1.49 -3.28
C GLY A 147 18.80 -0.94 -2.06
N GLU A 148 17.56 -0.48 -2.24
CA GLU A 148 16.72 -0.07 -1.13
C GLU A 148 16.13 -1.31 -0.42
N PRO A 149 16.32 -1.44 0.91
CA PRO A 149 15.77 -2.56 1.66
C PRO A 149 14.27 -2.36 1.93
N ASN A 150 13.55 -3.47 1.98
CA ASN A 150 12.20 -3.50 2.54
C ASN A 150 12.30 -3.78 4.04
N VAL A 151 12.23 -2.71 4.85
CA VAL A 151 12.21 -2.81 6.30
C VAL A 151 10.77 -2.67 6.78
N PHE A 152 10.27 -3.72 7.41
CA PHE A 152 9.00 -3.68 8.13
C PHE A 152 9.21 -3.01 9.47
N ARG A 153 8.46 -1.94 9.74
CA ARG A 153 8.46 -1.21 11.00
C ARG A 153 7.11 -1.37 11.70
N LEU A 154 7.11 -1.87 12.92
CA LEU A 154 5.92 -2.01 13.76
C LEU A 154 5.94 -0.97 14.88
N TYR A 155 4.92 -0.12 14.91
CA TYR A 155 4.66 0.83 15.98
C TYR A 155 3.67 0.22 16.97
N LEU A 156 4.08 0.11 18.24
CA LEU A 156 3.23 -0.37 19.32
C LEU A 156 3.07 0.74 20.35
N LYS A 157 1.86 1.24 20.52
CA LYS A 157 1.52 2.13 21.64
C LYS A 157 0.89 1.31 22.74
N ASN A 158 1.48 1.36 23.93
CA ASN A 158 0.89 0.70 25.09
C ASN A 158 -0.22 1.57 25.72
N ARG A 159 -0.98 1.00 26.65
CA ARG A 159 -2.05 1.72 27.38
C ARG A 159 -1.55 2.87 28.26
N SER A 160 -0.26 2.92 28.62
CA SER A 160 0.33 4.06 29.34
C SER A 160 0.71 5.22 28.40
N GLY A 161 0.55 5.05 27.09
CA GLY A 161 0.90 6.03 26.07
C GLY A 161 2.33 5.92 25.54
N SER A 162 3.17 5.07 26.15
CA SER A 162 4.56 4.83 25.71
C SER A 162 4.56 4.08 24.37
N MET A 163 5.37 4.55 23.42
CA MET A 163 5.51 3.95 22.10
C MET A 163 6.80 3.13 22.01
N SER A 164 6.71 1.97 21.36
CA SER A 164 7.86 1.15 20.96
C SER A 164 7.84 0.93 19.46
N VAL A 165 9.03 0.90 18.86
CA VAL A 165 9.21 0.69 17.42
C VAL A 165 10.09 -0.54 17.24
N LEU A 166 9.59 -1.53 16.51
CA LEU A 166 10.31 -2.75 16.17
C LEU A 166 10.55 -2.78 14.66
N GLU A 167 11.70 -3.27 14.22
CA GLU A 167 12.08 -3.28 12.81
C GLU A 167 12.65 -4.63 12.40
N GLN A 168 12.27 -5.10 11.22
CA GLN A 168 12.86 -6.29 10.60
C GLN A 168 13.01 -6.07 9.10
N ASP A 169 14.19 -6.41 8.58
CA ASP A 169 14.41 -6.49 7.14
C ASP A 169 13.66 -7.71 6.58
N VAL A 170 12.77 -7.46 5.63
CA VAL A 170 11.95 -8.46 4.93
C VAL A 170 12.23 -8.48 3.42
N SER A 171 13.32 -7.87 2.97
CA SER A 171 13.67 -7.76 1.53
C SER A 171 13.67 -9.13 0.84
N GLY A 172 14.20 -10.18 1.50
CA GLY A 172 14.14 -11.54 0.95
C GLY A 172 12.72 -12.04 0.75
N GLN A 173 11.82 -11.79 1.71
CA GLN A 173 10.42 -12.20 1.61
C GLN A 173 9.64 -11.45 0.52
N VAL A 174 10.04 -10.22 0.22
CA VAL A 174 9.45 -9.41 -0.85
C VAL A 174 10.02 -9.82 -2.22
N HIS A 175 11.34 -9.91 -2.35
CA HIS A 175 12.02 -10.16 -3.63
C HIS A 175 11.94 -11.62 -4.11
N ASP A 176 11.72 -12.58 -3.21
CA ASP A 176 11.60 -14.00 -3.59
C ASP A 176 10.21 -14.36 -4.14
N VAL A 177 9.24 -13.44 -4.08
CA VAL A 177 7.88 -13.66 -4.60
C VAL A 177 7.85 -13.43 -6.11
N PRO A 178 7.35 -14.40 -6.91
CA PRO A 178 7.15 -14.21 -8.34
C PRO A 178 6.12 -13.11 -8.63
N VAL A 179 6.42 -12.24 -9.58
CA VAL A 179 5.53 -11.16 -10.03
C VAL A 179 5.17 -11.28 -11.51
N VAL A 180 4.02 -10.71 -11.88
CA VAL A 180 3.67 -10.42 -13.28
C VAL A 180 3.72 -8.91 -13.46
N GLY A 181 4.70 -8.42 -14.22
CA GLY A 181 5.05 -7.00 -14.20
C GLY A 181 5.61 -6.64 -12.82
N HIS A 182 4.88 -5.82 -12.07
CA HIS A 182 5.20 -5.48 -10.68
C HIS A 182 4.23 -6.10 -9.66
N VAL A 183 3.15 -6.76 -10.11
CA VAL A 183 2.07 -7.26 -9.27
C VAL A 183 2.40 -8.65 -8.72
N GLY A 184 2.25 -8.84 -7.41
CA GLY A 184 2.42 -10.13 -6.73
C GLY A 184 1.63 -10.24 -5.42
N ASP A 185 1.48 -11.48 -4.93
CA ASP A 185 0.84 -11.80 -3.66
C ASP A 185 1.92 -12.15 -2.62
N VAL A 186 2.12 -11.28 -1.63
CA VAL A 186 3.21 -11.41 -0.65
C VAL A 186 2.65 -11.72 0.73
N HIS A 187 3.24 -12.69 1.41
CA HIS A 187 2.97 -12.95 2.83
C HIS A 187 4.23 -12.74 3.66
N LEU A 188 4.21 -11.74 4.54
CA LEU A 188 5.34 -11.39 5.40
C LEU A 188 5.20 -12.06 6.76
N VAL A 189 6.24 -12.78 7.17
CA VAL A 189 6.37 -13.37 8.51
C VAL A 189 7.42 -12.60 9.29
N LEU A 190 6.98 -11.91 10.34
CA LEU A 190 7.83 -11.11 11.21
C LEU A 190 8.07 -11.87 12.51
N ASN A 191 9.31 -11.88 12.99
CA ASN A 191 9.69 -12.59 14.21
C ASN A 191 10.48 -11.67 15.12
N PHE A 192 9.86 -11.26 16.22
CA PHE A 192 10.48 -10.46 17.26
C PHE A 192 10.58 -11.27 18.55
N ASP A 193 11.59 -11.00 19.37
CA ASP A 193 11.63 -11.45 20.77
C ASP A 193 11.42 -10.24 21.67
N TYR A 194 10.17 -9.84 21.87
CA TYR A 194 9.83 -8.58 22.52
C TYR A 194 8.66 -8.73 23.49
N GLU A 195 8.79 -8.13 24.66
CA GLU A 195 7.72 -8.02 25.65
C GLU A 195 7.25 -6.57 25.75
N VAL A 196 5.95 -6.36 25.54
CA VAL A 196 5.32 -5.04 25.70
C VAL A 196 5.44 -4.62 27.16
N PRO A 197 6.11 -3.48 27.47
CA PRO A 197 6.36 -3.06 28.84
C PRO A 197 5.07 -2.88 29.63
N SER A 198 5.08 -3.40 30.87
CA SER A 198 4.07 -3.07 31.87
C SER A 198 4.51 -1.82 32.63
N GLU A 199 3.95 -0.66 32.31
CA GLU A 199 4.19 0.56 33.09
C GLU A 199 2.97 0.94 33.93
N PRO A 200 3.16 1.40 35.18
CA PRO A 200 2.07 1.84 36.03
C PRO A 200 1.49 3.17 35.52
N GLY A 201 0.40 3.07 34.75
CA GLY A 201 -0.74 3.98 34.69
C GLY A 201 -0.56 5.40 34.13
N SER A 202 -1.18 5.62 32.98
CA SER A 202 -1.93 6.84 32.62
C SER A 202 -2.70 6.50 31.35
N ASP A 203 -4.02 6.39 31.42
CA ASP A 203 -4.88 6.07 30.27
C ASP A 203 -4.76 7.18 29.20
N GLY A 204 -3.86 6.97 28.24
CA GLY A 204 -3.65 7.85 27.09
C GLY A 204 -4.32 7.24 25.86
N ALA A 205 -5.46 7.81 25.44
CA ALA A 205 -6.22 7.38 24.27
C ALA A 205 -5.54 7.82 22.95
N GLY A 206 -5.32 6.86 22.02
CA GLY A 206 -5.01 7.07 20.59
C GLY A 206 -3.67 7.75 20.28
N PHE A 207 -3.09 7.51 19.10
CA PHE A 207 -2.01 8.37 18.59
C PHE A 207 -2.52 9.82 18.44
N ASP A 208 -1.84 10.80 19.07
CA ASP A 208 -2.19 12.23 19.01
C ASP A 208 -1.46 12.87 17.83
N VAL A 209 -1.94 12.57 16.61
CA VAL A 209 -1.47 13.16 15.35
C VAL A 209 -2.72 13.46 14.53
N ASP A 210 -3.05 14.75 14.32
CA ASP A 210 -4.24 15.27 13.61
C ASP A 210 -5.05 14.19 12.86
N VAL A 211 -5.97 13.56 13.61
CA VAL A 211 -6.66 12.31 13.27
C VAL A 211 -7.95 12.63 12.52
N ASP A 212 -7.87 13.24 11.34
CA ASP A 212 -9.09 13.55 10.54
C ASP A 212 -9.18 12.81 9.21
N ASP A 213 -8.23 11.92 8.87
CA ASP A 213 -8.23 11.17 7.60
C ASP A 213 -8.03 9.64 7.76
N TRP A 214 -8.22 9.08 8.96
CA TRP A 214 -8.05 7.63 9.20
C TRP A 214 -9.36 6.84 9.07
N ASP A 215 -9.98 6.93 7.89
CA ASP A 215 -10.83 5.85 7.40
C ASP A 215 -10.24 5.39 6.08
N ASP A 216 -9.69 4.16 6.04
CA ASP A 216 -10.40 3.14 5.27
C ASP A 216 -10.03 1.71 5.68
N VAL A 217 -11.08 0.92 5.83
CA VAL A 217 -11.03 -0.52 6.14
C VAL A 217 -11.16 -1.28 4.83
N ASN A 218 -10.08 -1.90 4.35
CA ASN A 218 -10.20 -2.98 3.38
C ASN A 218 -9.97 -4.33 4.07
N MET A 219 -10.99 -4.78 4.80
CA MET A 219 -11.12 -6.18 5.18
C MET A 219 -11.90 -6.92 4.11
N ASP A 220 -11.24 -7.86 3.44
CA ASP A 220 -11.81 -9.19 3.25
C ASP A 220 -10.73 -10.23 3.59
N ILE A 221 -10.67 -10.60 4.88
CA ILE A 221 -9.97 -11.82 5.29
C ILE A 221 -10.92 -12.99 5.02
N VAL A 222 -10.63 -13.81 4.01
CA VAL A 222 -11.15 -15.18 3.96
C VAL A 222 -9.97 -16.14 3.95
N LEU A 223 -9.82 -16.84 5.07
CA LEU A 223 -8.90 -17.98 5.27
C LEU A 223 -9.26 -19.16 4.37
#